data_AF-F3PBS0-F1
#
_entry.id   AF-F3PBS0-F1
#
_cell.length_a   1.000
_cell.length_b   1.000
_cell.length_c   1.000
_cell.angle_alpha   90.00
_cell.angle_beta   90.00
_cell.angle_gamma   90.00
#
_symmetry.space_group_name_H-M   'P 1'
#
loop_
_entity.id
_entity.type
_entity.pdbx_description
1 polymer ?
#
loop_
_entity_poly.entity_id
_entity_poly.type
_entity_poly.pdbx_seq_one_letter_code
_entity_poly.pdbx_strand_id
1 'polypeptide(L)'
;MVGNLEAQLTAAAHTDLLLWDLSDERLGILETAPGTFLTRSPEALTAGLYKELPARLLELGTAEHLHLWRPALLRFRSLLERLDLTSRTVLLHVPWVTKTTPSTSAVLSRRQAAMEANWTLARYVDLVRRETDVHILRAPDELVDDEVHHWGSTSFYDTSPLYSWIADELELAHSPHSLAPAP
;
A
#
# COMPACT_ATOMS: atom_id res chain seq x y z
N MET A 1 -3.32 -12.07 -18.29
CA MET A 1 -3.14 -12.80 -17.01
C MET A 1 -3.16 -11.74 -15.92
N VAL A 2 -4.19 -11.72 -15.06
CA VAL A 2 -4.21 -10.85 -13.87
C VAL A 2 -3.44 -11.61 -12.79
N GLY A 3 -2.44 -10.98 -12.17
CA GLY A 3 -1.53 -11.63 -11.23
C GLY A 3 -0.29 -12.23 -11.90
N ASN A 4 0.72 -11.40 -12.15
CA ASN A 4 2.09 -11.85 -12.44
C ASN A 4 3.09 -10.75 -12.05
N LEU A 5 3.14 -10.44 -10.75
CA LEU A 5 4.01 -9.42 -10.18
C LEU A 5 5.46 -9.59 -10.64
N GLU A 6 5.96 -10.82 -10.65
CA GLU A 6 7.34 -11.11 -11.08
C GLU A 6 7.60 -10.73 -12.53
N ALA A 7 6.73 -11.11 -13.47
CA ALA A 7 6.91 -10.73 -14.87
C ALA A 7 6.75 -9.22 -15.09
N GLN A 8 5.81 -8.57 -14.38
CA GLN A 8 5.61 -7.12 -14.47
C GLN A 8 6.83 -6.37 -13.95
N LEU A 9 7.37 -6.75 -12.80
CA LEU A 9 8.58 -6.14 -12.25
C LEU A 9 9.81 -6.42 -13.11
N THR A 10 9.93 -7.63 -13.65
CA THR A 10 11.04 -7.97 -14.56
C THR A 10 11.00 -7.09 -15.82
N ALA A 11 9.81 -6.88 -16.39
CA ALA A 11 9.65 -5.99 -17.54
C ALA A 11 9.93 -4.52 -17.18
N ALA A 12 9.60 -4.11 -15.95
CA ALA A 12 9.80 -2.76 -15.43
C ALA A 12 11.13 -2.58 -14.66
N ALA A 13 12.11 -3.48 -14.81
CA ALA A 13 13.36 -3.44 -14.03
C ALA A 13 14.22 -2.19 -14.30
N HIS A 14 13.96 -1.51 -15.41
CA HIS A 14 14.63 -0.27 -15.83
C HIS A 14 13.97 1.00 -15.27
N THR A 15 12.90 0.88 -14.48
CA THR A 15 12.23 2.03 -13.86
C THR A 15 13.14 2.72 -12.84
N ASP A 16 13.12 4.05 -12.81
CA ASP A 16 13.93 4.85 -11.87
C ASP A 16 13.37 4.81 -10.43
N LEU A 17 12.05 4.66 -10.28
CA LEU A 17 11.32 4.65 -9.01
C LEU A 17 10.12 3.69 -9.03
N LEU A 18 10.09 2.75 -8.10
CA LEU A 18 8.97 1.86 -7.83
C LEU A 18 8.23 2.33 -6.57
N LEU A 19 6.98 2.77 -6.73
CA LEU A 19 6.11 3.08 -5.61
C LEU A 19 5.31 1.85 -5.21
N TRP A 20 5.28 1.58 -3.90
CA TRP A 20 4.53 0.48 -3.30
C TRP A 20 3.51 1.05 -2.32
N ASP A 21 2.24 0.70 -2.48
CA ASP A 21 1.15 1.07 -1.58
C ASP A 21 0.49 -0.20 -1.02
N LEU A 22 0.40 -0.30 0.31
CA LEU A 22 -0.27 -1.42 0.99
C LEU A 22 -1.79 -1.25 1.06
N SER A 23 -2.32 -0.07 0.77
CA SER A 23 -3.75 0.21 0.79
C SER A 23 -4.51 -0.61 -0.25
N ASP A 24 -3.85 -0.98 -1.35
CA ASP A 24 -4.48 -1.81 -2.40
C ASP A 24 -4.67 -3.28 -1.94
N GLU A 25 -3.86 -3.74 -0.98
CA GLU A 25 -3.95 -5.10 -0.40
C GLU A 25 -5.07 -5.23 0.67
N ARG A 26 -5.81 -4.14 0.95
CA ARG A 26 -6.77 -4.05 2.07
C ARG A 26 -7.92 -5.05 2.05
N LEU A 27 -8.22 -5.62 0.88
CA LEU A 27 -9.34 -6.54 0.71
C LEU A 27 -8.97 -8.00 1.05
N GLY A 28 -7.71 -8.25 1.42
CA GLY A 28 -7.19 -9.58 1.74
C GLY A 28 -6.97 -10.44 0.49
N ILE A 29 -6.79 -11.74 0.73
CA ILE A 29 -6.54 -12.73 -0.33
C ILE A 29 -7.58 -13.85 -0.29
N LEU A 30 -7.83 -14.45 -1.44
CA LEU A 30 -8.70 -15.62 -1.60
C LEU A 30 -7.85 -16.86 -1.80
N GLU A 31 -7.97 -17.85 -0.93
CA GLU A 31 -7.37 -19.17 -1.12
C GLU A 31 -8.32 -20.05 -1.94
N THR A 32 -7.94 -20.36 -3.19
CA THR A 32 -8.76 -21.14 -4.13
C THR A 32 -8.46 -22.64 -4.07
N ALA A 33 -7.26 -22.99 -3.61
CA ALA A 33 -6.78 -24.32 -3.31
C ALA A 33 -5.64 -24.20 -2.30
N PRO A 34 -5.25 -25.26 -1.57
CA PRO A 34 -4.18 -25.19 -0.58
C PRO A 34 -2.90 -24.53 -1.15
N GLY A 35 -2.50 -23.39 -0.57
CA GLY A 35 -1.32 -22.64 -1.00
C GLY A 35 -1.46 -21.86 -2.32
N THR A 36 -2.66 -21.83 -2.91
CA THR A 36 -2.96 -21.06 -4.13
C THR A 36 -3.85 -19.88 -3.77
N PHE A 37 -3.32 -18.67 -4.01
CA PHE A 37 -3.96 -17.43 -3.57
C PHE A 37 -4.24 -16.49 -4.74
N LEU A 38 -5.32 -15.73 -4.63
CA LEU A 38 -5.66 -14.62 -5.50
C LEU A 38 -5.77 -13.35 -4.66
N THR A 39 -5.12 -12.27 -5.11
CA THR A 39 -5.36 -10.94 -4.56
C THR A 39 -6.79 -10.52 -4.86
N ARG A 40 -7.48 -9.96 -3.86
CA ARG A 40 -8.84 -9.49 -4.02
C ARG A 40 -8.82 -8.01 -4.36
N SER A 41 -9.18 -7.63 -5.59
CA SER A 41 -9.25 -6.20 -5.99
C SER A 41 -10.69 -5.66 -6.10
N PRO A 42 -10.91 -4.34 -5.97
CA PRO A 42 -12.22 -3.71 -6.20
C PRO A 42 -12.78 -3.93 -7.62
N GLU A 43 -11.92 -3.92 -8.64
CA GLU A 43 -12.30 -4.09 -10.04
C GLU A 43 -12.82 -5.50 -10.27
N ALA A 44 -12.14 -6.50 -9.72
CA ALA A 44 -12.55 -7.89 -9.83
C ALA A 44 -13.83 -8.21 -9.02
N LEU A 45 -14.04 -7.53 -7.88
CA LEU A 45 -15.33 -7.57 -7.16
C LEU A 45 -16.46 -7.00 -8.02
N THR A 46 -16.22 -5.84 -8.63
CA THR A 46 -17.19 -5.13 -9.48
C THR A 46 -17.53 -5.95 -10.73
N ALA A 47 -16.53 -6.59 -11.33
CA ALA A 47 -16.70 -7.52 -12.45
C ALA A 47 -17.39 -8.83 -12.05
N GLY A 48 -17.60 -9.08 -10.76
CA GLY A 48 -18.21 -10.31 -10.25
C GLY A 48 -17.32 -11.55 -10.37
N LEU A 49 -16.00 -11.37 -10.53
CA LEU A 49 -15.04 -12.44 -10.81
C LEU A 49 -15.03 -13.55 -9.75
N TYR A 50 -15.40 -13.21 -8.51
CA TYR A 50 -15.36 -14.12 -7.37
C TYR A 50 -16.68 -14.81 -7.06
N LYS A 51 -17.80 -14.46 -7.73
CA LYS A 51 -19.15 -14.90 -7.34
C LYS A 51 -19.33 -16.41 -7.32
N GLU A 52 -18.69 -17.11 -8.25
CA GLU A 52 -18.79 -18.56 -8.41
C GLU A 52 -17.48 -19.27 -8.08
N LEU A 53 -16.49 -18.53 -7.56
CA LEU A 53 -15.19 -19.09 -7.26
C LEU A 53 -15.21 -19.73 -5.86
N PRO A 54 -15.04 -21.07 -5.75
CA PRO A 54 -14.88 -21.69 -4.43
C PRO A 54 -13.55 -21.23 -3.83
N ALA A 55 -13.62 -20.31 -2.89
CA ALA A 55 -12.44 -19.77 -2.24
C ALA A 55 -12.71 -19.39 -0.78
N ARG A 56 -11.68 -19.49 0.05
CA ARG A 56 -11.69 -19.03 1.43
C ARG A 56 -11.09 -17.63 1.51
N LEU A 57 -11.82 -16.69 2.08
CA LEU A 57 -11.29 -15.35 2.33
C LEU A 57 -10.36 -15.37 3.54
N LEU A 58 -9.15 -14.87 3.33
CA LEU A 58 -8.17 -14.56 4.35
C LEU A 58 -8.13 -13.04 4.50
N GLU A 59 -8.78 -12.54 5.54
CA GLU A 59 -8.89 -11.11 5.78
C GLU A 59 -7.54 -10.52 6.21
N LEU A 60 -7.23 -9.33 5.68
CA LEU A 60 -6.06 -8.56 6.10
C LEU A 60 -6.13 -8.31 7.62
N GLY A 61 -4.99 -8.37 8.29
CA GLY A 61 -4.87 -8.13 9.72
C GLY A 61 -5.05 -9.36 10.62
N THR A 62 -5.62 -10.44 10.11
CA THR A 62 -5.68 -11.72 10.83
C THR A 62 -4.27 -12.28 11.07
N ALA A 63 -4.12 -13.07 12.14
CA ALA A 63 -2.85 -13.73 12.44
C ALA A 63 -2.43 -14.71 11.32
N GLU A 64 -3.42 -15.39 10.73
CA GLU A 64 -3.21 -16.31 9.60
C GLU A 64 -2.72 -15.55 8.36
N HIS A 65 -3.38 -14.46 7.98
CA HIS A 65 -2.93 -13.65 6.85
C HIS A 65 -1.51 -13.12 7.08
N LEU A 66 -1.22 -12.60 8.28
CA LEU A 66 0.12 -12.08 8.59
C LEU A 66 1.20 -13.19 8.54
N HIS A 67 0.87 -14.40 8.97
CA HIS A 67 1.77 -15.57 8.89
C HIS A 67 2.11 -15.93 7.44
N LEU A 68 1.12 -15.86 6.53
CA LEU A 68 1.32 -16.10 5.10
C LEU A 68 2.02 -14.92 4.40
N TRP A 69 1.79 -13.71 4.88
CA TRP A 69 2.30 -12.49 4.27
C TRP A 69 3.81 -12.32 4.50
N ARG A 70 4.35 -12.64 5.69
CA ARG A 70 5.79 -12.55 5.96
C ARG A 70 6.67 -13.32 4.95
N PRO A 71 6.46 -14.60 4.65
CA PRO A 71 7.25 -15.29 3.62
C PRO A 71 7.00 -14.73 2.21
N ALA A 72 5.82 -14.17 1.93
CA ALA A 72 5.57 -13.47 0.66
C ALA A 72 6.39 -12.17 0.55
N LEU A 73 6.50 -11.40 1.63
CA LEU A 73 7.36 -10.22 1.74
C LEU A 73 8.83 -10.58 1.49
N LEU A 74 9.33 -11.66 2.09
CA LEU A 74 10.71 -12.10 1.88
C LEU A 74 10.97 -12.50 0.42
N ARG A 75 10.02 -13.17 -0.24
CA ARG A 75 10.11 -13.45 -1.68
C ARG A 75 10.11 -12.17 -2.52
N PHE A 76 9.25 -11.21 -2.17
CA PHE A 76 9.19 -9.90 -2.83
C PHE A 76 10.52 -9.15 -2.68
N ARG A 77 11.09 -9.11 -1.48
CA ARG A 77 12.43 -8.57 -1.22
C ARG A 77 13.48 -9.21 -2.12
N SER A 78 13.56 -10.54 -2.16
CA SER A 78 14.55 -11.24 -3.00
C SER A 78 14.36 -10.96 -4.50
N LEU A 79 13.11 -10.73 -4.94
CA LEU A 79 12.82 -10.29 -6.30
C LEU A 79 13.36 -8.87 -6.55
N LEU A 80 13.12 -7.93 -5.65
CA LEU A 80 13.66 -6.56 -5.76
C LEU A 80 15.20 -6.56 -5.78
N GLU A 81 15.84 -7.36 -4.93
CA GLU A 81 17.30 -7.50 -4.89
C GLU A 81 17.85 -8.04 -6.22
N ARG A 82 17.21 -9.08 -6.77
CA ARG A 82 17.61 -9.67 -8.06
C ARG A 82 17.44 -8.72 -9.24
N LEU A 83 16.47 -7.81 -9.17
CA LEU A 83 16.19 -6.82 -10.21
C LEU A 83 16.89 -5.48 -9.97
N ASP A 84 17.72 -5.37 -8.92
CA ASP A 84 18.38 -4.14 -8.49
C ASP A 84 17.39 -2.98 -8.23
N LEU A 85 16.19 -3.30 -7.75
CA LEU A 85 15.10 -2.35 -7.49
C LEU A 85 15.00 -1.95 -6.02
N THR A 86 15.70 -2.60 -5.10
CA THR A 86 15.54 -2.37 -3.65
C THR A 86 15.75 -0.90 -3.26
N SER A 87 16.83 -0.27 -3.72
CA SER A 87 17.14 1.15 -3.46
C SER A 87 16.23 2.13 -4.21
N ARG A 88 15.52 1.64 -5.22
CA ARG A 88 14.57 2.41 -6.05
C ARG A 88 13.12 2.17 -5.63
N THR A 89 12.88 1.40 -4.58
CA THR A 89 11.53 1.08 -4.10
C THR A 89 11.21 1.93 -2.88
N VAL A 90 10.06 2.60 -2.92
CA VAL A 90 9.53 3.38 -1.80
C VAL A 90 8.15 2.84 -1.42
N LEU A 91 8.02 2.39 -0.17
CA LEU A 91 6.73 2.09 0.44
C LEU A 91 6.08 3.39 0.91
N LEU A 92 4.93 3.72 0.35
CA LEU A 92 4.08 4.80 0.81
C LEU A 92 3.29 4.34 2.04
N HIS A 93 3.49 5.04 3.16
CA HIS A 93 2.72 4.86 4.38
C HIS A 93 1.90 6.12 4.65
N VAL A 94 0.75 6.19 3.98
CA VAL A 94 -0.22 7.28 4.11
C VAL A 94 -1.37 6.80 5.01
N PRO A 95 -1.46 7.24 6.27
CA PRO A 95 -2.57 6.87 7.13
C PRO A 95 -3.90 7.37 6.55
N TRP A 96 -4.98 6.67 6.83
CA TRP A 96 -6.33 7.12 6.48
C TRP A 96 -6.77 8.23 7.44
N VAL A 97 -7.57 9.15 6.92
CA VAL A 97 -8.13 10.29 7.65
C VAL A 97 -8.97 9.81 8.84
N THR A 98 -8.57 10.21 10.04
CA THR A 98 -9.31 9.94 11.30
C THR A 98 -9.90 11.20 11.92
N LYS A 99 -9.42 12.39 11.53
CA LYS A 99 -9.98 13.66 11.93
C LYS A 99 -11.15 13.97 11.01
N THR A 100 -12.35 14.02 11.58
CA THR A 100 -13.55 14.50 10.88
C THR A 100 -14.38 15.32 11.84
N THR A 101 -15.12 16.32 11.38
CA THR A 101 -16.06 17.04 12.25
C THR A 101 -17.25 16.12 12.52
N PRO A 102 -17.51 15.66 13.78
CA PRO A 102 -18.58 14.71 14.04
C PRO A 102 -19.93 15.38 13.79
N SER A 103 -20.62 14.97 12.72
CA SER A 103 -21.96 15.50 12.39
C SER A 103 -23.03 14.41 12.31
N THR A 104 -22.63 13.15 12.14
CA THR A 104 -23.56 12.01 11.97
C THR A 104 -22.94 10.70 12.48
N SER A 105 -23.78 9.70 12.75
CA SER A 105 -23.35 8.31 13.06
C SER A 105 -22.57 7.67 11.92
N ALA A 106 -22.88 8.03 10.67
CA ALA A 106 -22.15 7.60 9.48
C ALA A 106 -20.71 8.16 9.41
N VAL A 107 -20.48 9.38 9.93
CA VAL A 107 -19.13 9.95 10.05
C VAL A 107 -18.33 9.22 11.14
N LEU A 108 -18.95 8.93 12.28
CA LEU A 108 -18.29 8.22 13.38
C LEU A 108 -17.89 6.78 13.01
N SER A 109 -18.77 6.04 12.34
CA SER A 109 -18.45 4.68 11.86
C SER A 109 -17.32 4.67 10.83
N ARG A 110 -17.29 5.63 9.90
CA ARG A 110 -16.17 5.78 8.94
C ARG A 110 -14.85 6.08 9.64
N ARG A 111 -14.85 6.96 10.64
CA ARG A 111 -13.67 7.24 11.46
C ARG A 111 -13.15 5.98 12.14
N GLN A 112 -14.04 5.22 12.77
CA GLN A 112 -13.67 3.98 13.45
C GLN A 112 -13.03 2.97 12.48
N ALA A 113 -13.62 2.80 11.29
CA ALA A 113 -13.06 1.94 10.24
C ALA A 113 -11.67 2.42 9.77
N ALA A 114 -11.45 3.73 9.67
CA ALA A 114 -10.14 4.29 9.33
C ALA A 114 -9.09 4.05 10.42
N MET A 115 -9.46 4.19 11.70
CA MET A 115 -8.58 3.86 12.83
C MET A 115 -8.19 2.38 12.84
N GLU A 116 -9.16 1.48 12.60
CA GLU A 116 -8.93 0.04 12.52
C GLU A 116 -8.02 -0.35 11.35
N ALA A 117 -8.21 0.28 10.19
CA ALA A 117 -7.36 0.08 9.03
C ALA A 117 -5.92 0.54 9.29
N ASN A 118 -5.74 1.74 9.87
CA ASN A 118 -4.43 2.27 10.23
C ASN A 118 -3.70 1.34 11.21
N TRP A 119 -4.39 0.86 12.25
CA TRP A 119 -3.82 -0.10 13.19
C TRP A 119 -3.47 -1.42 12.51
N THR A 120 -4.34 -1.93 11.65
CA THR A 120 -4.10 -3.15 10.91
C THR A 120 -2.85 -3.04 10.04
N LEU A 121 -2.74 -1.99 9.23
CA LEU A 121 -1.62 -1.74 8.32
C LEU A 121 -0.29 -1.51 9.05
N ALA A 122 -0.32 -0.89 10.23
CA ALA A 122 0.90 -0.66 11.02
C ALA A 122 1.70 -1.95 11.26
N ARG A 123 1.02 -3.09 11.48
CA ARG A 123 1.68 -4.39 11.67
C ARG A 123 2.42 -4.89 10.42
N TYR A 124 1.92 -4.55 9.24
CA TYR A 124 2.53 -4.91 7.95
C TYR A 124 3.70 -3.98 7.64
N VAL A 125 3.53 -2.67 7.82
CA VAL A 125 4.61 -1.67 7.70
C VAL A 125 5.77 -2.02 8.63
N ASP A 126 5.47 -2.42 9.87
CA ASP A 126 6.48 -2.86 10.83
C ASP A 126 7.25 -4.11 10.38
N LEU A 127 6.59 -5.04 9.68
CA LEU A 127 7.30 -6.18 9.08
C LEU A 127 8.19 -5.73 7.92
N VAL A 128 7.73 -4.83 7.05
CA VAL A 128 8.58 -4.26 5.97
C VAL A 128 9.84 -3.67 6.56
N ARG A 129 9.69 -2.83 7.59
CA ARG A 129 10.81 -2.17 8.28
C ARG A 129 11.80 -3.14 8.89
N ARG A 130 11.34 -4.29 9.40
CA ARG A 130 12.20 -5.30 10.05
C ARG A 130 12.88 -6.23 9.07
N GLU A 131 12.21 -6.57 7.98
CA GLU A 131 12.61 -7.69 7.11
C GLU A 131 13.25 -7.22 5.80
N THR A 132 13.17 -5.91 5.48
CA THR A 132 13.63 -5.35 4.21
C THR A 132 14.35 -4.02 4.42
N ASP A 133 15.14 -3.63 3.42
CA ASP A 133 15.82 -2.33 3.37
C ASP A 133 15.06 -1.31 2.50
N VAL A 134 13.78 -1.57 2.20
CA VAL A 134 12.93 -0.67 1.41
C VAL A 134 12.69 0.63 2.19
N HIS A 135 12.84 1.76 1.52
CA HIS A 135 12.55 3.06 2.11
C HIS A 135 11.05 3.19 2.38
N ILE A 136 10.67 3.67 3.57
CA ILE A 136 9.27 3.87 3.96
C ILE A 136 9.02 5.36 4.11
N LEU A 137 8.24 5.93 3.19
CA LEU A 137 7.83 7.32 3.21
C LEU A 137 6.51 7.43 3.99
N ARG A 138 6.57 7.94 5.23
CA ARG A 138 5.38 8.16 6.07
C ARG A 138 4.86 9.58 5.91
N ALA A 139 3.61 9.72 5.49
CA ALA A 139 2.96 11.03 5.44
C ALA A 139 2.74 11.60 6.86
N PRO A 140 2.97 12.91 7.06
CA PRO A 140 2.59 13.63 8.28
C PRO A 140 1.09 13.55 8.52
N ASP A 141 0.67 13.43 9.78
CA ASP A 141 -0.73 13.29 10.16
C ASP A 141 -1.54 14.58 9.88
N GLU A 142 -0.85 15.72 9.70
CA GLU A 142 -1.43 17.03 9.36
C GLU A 142 -1.79 17.18 7.89
N LEU A 143 -1.15 16.43 6.98
CA LEU A 143 -1.46 16.44 5.55
C LEU A 143 -2.64 15.52 5.20
N VAL A 144 -3.16 14.81 6.20
CA VAL A 144 -4.26 13.88 6.12
C VAL A 144 -5.51 14.50 6.77
N ASP A 145 -5.67 15.83 6.69
CA ASP A 145 -6.79 16.58 7.28
C ASP A 145 -7.88 16.96 6.25
N ASP A 146 -9.10 17.08 6.75
CA ASP A 146 -10.43 16.97 6.10
C ASP A 146 -10.88 18.26 5.34
N GLU A 147 -11.65 18.13 4.23
CA GLU A 147 -12.98 18.78 4.04
C GLU A 147 -13.50 19.04 2.59
N VAL A 148 -12.76 18.93 1.48
CA VAL A 148 -13.36 19.25 0.15
C VAL A 148 -13.14 18.19 -0.94
N HIS A 149 -14.09 17.27 -1.05
CA HIS A 149 -14.14 16.32 -2.17
C HIS A 149 -15.11 16.79 -3.25
N HIS A 150 -14.57 17.25 -4.38
CA HIS A 150 -15.37 17.60 -5.57
C HIS A 150 -15.96 16.39 -6.33
N TRP A 151 -15.64 15.14 -5.94
CA TRP A 151 -15.96 13.94 -6.73
C TRP A 151 -16.66 12.83 -5.92
N GLY A 152 -17.72 13.19 -5.21
CA GLY A 152 -18.67 12.21 -4.66
C GLY A 152 -18.13 11.34 -3.52
N SER A 153 -19.04 10.62 -2.89
CA SER A 153 -18.92 9.98 -1.56
C SER A 153 -18.00 8.74 -1.47
N THR A 154 -16.97 8.61 -2.32
CA THR A 154 -16.13 7.39 -2.38
C THR A 154 -14.61 7.60 -2.46
N SER A 155 -14.08 8.81 -2.30
CA SER A 155 -12.62 9.05 -2.34
C SER A 155 -12.08 9.49 -0.97
N PHE A 156 -10.91 8.97 -0.58
CA PHE A 156 -10.38 9.01 0.79
C PHE A 156 -9.40 10.18 1.09
N TYR A 157 -9.19 11.14 0.18
CA TYR A 157 -8.23 12.25 0.40
C TYR A 157 -8.68 13.56 -0.29
N ASP A 158 -8.42 14.72 0.32
CA ASP A 158 -8.36 16.02 -0.37
C ASP A 158 -6.90 16.24 -0.81
N THR A 159 -6.65 16.16 -2.11
CA THR A 159 -5.51 15.42 -2.66
C THR A 159 -4.32 16.28 -3.08
N SER A 160 -4.47 17.60 -3.21
CA SER A 160 -3.41 18.43 -3.80
C SER A 160 -2.18 18.62 -2.89
N PRO A 161 -2.32 18.93 -1.58
CA PRO A 161 -1.16 19.11 -0.70
C PRO A 161 -0.42 17.80 -0.41
N LEU A 162 -1.16 16.71 -0.20
CA LEU A 162 -0.57 15.40 0.07
C LEU A 162 0.21 14.86 -1.12
N TYR A 163 -0.36 14.90 -2.34
CA TYR A 163 0.37 14.42 -3.52
C TYR A 163 1.55 15.32 -3.87
N SER A 164 1.42 16.64 -3.71
CA SER A 164 2.55 17.55 -3.88
C SER A 164 3.67 17.24 -2.89
N TRP A 165 3.33 17.04 -1.61
CA TRP A 165 4.31 16.65 -0.60
C TRP A 165 4.97 15.30 -0.91
N ILE A 166 4.20 14.28 -1.31
CA ILE A 166 4.77 12.99 -1.72
C ILE A 166 5.74 13.19 -2.89
N ALA A 167 5.36 13.96 -3.90
CA ALA A 167 6.22 14.23 -5.06
C ALA A 167 7.51 14.95 -4.64
N ASP A 168 7.41 16.00 -3.82
CA ASP A 168 8.57 16.76 -3.31
C ASP A 168 9.54 15.86 -2.52
N GLU A 169 9.03 15.01 -1.63
CA GLU A 169 9.87 14.08 -0.86
C GLU A 169 10.56 13.04 -1.74
N LEU A 170 9.85 12.52 -2.75
CA LEU A 170 10.43 11.60 -3.72
C LEU A 170 11.51 12.29 -4.56
N GLU A 171 11.27 13.53 -5.00
CA GLU A 171 12.28 14.32 -5.72
C GLU A 171 13.50 14.61 -4.84
N LEU A 172 13.33 14.94 -3.56
CA LEU A 172 14.45 15.15 -2.64
C LEU A 172 15.25 13.87 -2.40
N ALA A 173 14.58 12.73 -2.26
CA ALA A 173 15.23 11.43 -2.06
C ALA A 173 15.97 10.92 -3.30
N HIS A 174 15.49 11.28 -4.50
CA HIS A 174 16.04 10.83 -5.78
C HIS A 174 16.83 11.90 -6.56
N SER A 175 16.94 13.13 -6.04
CA SER A 175 17.75 14.19 -6.64
C SER A 175 19.25 13.87 -6.56
N PRO A 176 20.00 13.93 -7.68
CA PRO A 176 21.43 13.68 -7.69
C PRO A 176 22.21 14.87 -7.11
N HIS A 177 22.18 15.10 -5.80
CA HIS A 177 22.97 16.13 -5.11
C HIS A 177 23.78 15.58 -3.91
N SER A 178 24.82 14.80 -4.21
CA SER A 178 26.16 14.97 -3.61
C SER A 178 27.18 14.01 -4.23
N LEU A 179 27.61 14.32 -5.45
CA LEU A 179 28.94 13.96 -5.94
C LEU A 179 29.64 15.24 -6.39
N ALA A 180 30.03 16.06 -5.42
CA ALA A 180 31.10 17.02 -5.60
C ALA A 180 31.92 17.04 -4.31
N PRO A 181 33.17 16.55 -4.30
CA PRO A 181 34.08 16.91 -3.23
C PRO A 181 34.38 18.40 -3.35
N ALA A 182 34.28 19.13 -2.23
CA ALA A 182 34.64 20.54 -2.17
C ALA A 182 36.13 20.75 -2.57
N PRO A 183 36.46 21.87 -3.24
CA PRO A 183 37.81 22.18 -3.69
C PRO A 183 38.80 22.44 -2.56
#